data_AF-A0A6G3WWA5-F1
#
_entry.id   AF-A0A6G3WWA5-F1
#
_cell.length_a   1.000
_cell.length_b   1.000
_cell.length_c   1.000
_cell.angle_alpha   90.00
_cell.angle_beta   90.00
_cell.angle_gamma   90.00
#
_symmetry.space_group_name_H-M   'P 1'
#
loop_
_entity.id
_entity.type
_entity.pdbx_description
1 polymer ?
#
loop_
_entity_poly.entity_id
_entity_poly.type
_entity_poly.pdbx_seq_one_letter_code
_entity_poly.pdbx_strand_id
1 'polypeptide(L)' 'MCRHIAYVGEPVALGDILLRPPHALVRQSWAPRRQRYGTVNADGFGVGWYADG' A
#
# COMPACT_ATOMS: atom_id res chain seq x y z
N MET A 1 -1.83 11.67 -7.90
CA MET A 1 -0.51 11.17 -7.43
C MET A 1 -0.77 9.92 -6.63
N CYS A 2 0.12 8.93 -6.69
CA CYS A 2 -0.13 7.59 -6.16
C CYS A 2 1.00 7.14 -5.23
N ARG A 3 0.72 6.09 -4.45
CA ARG A 3 1.68 5.38 -3.60
C ARG A 3 1.61 3.90 -3.93
N HIS A 4 2.76 3.23 -3.99
CA HIS A 4 2.85 1.81 -4.32
C HIS A 4 3.83 1.11 -3.39
N ILE A 5 3.64 -0.18 -3.20
CA ILE A 5 4.55 -1.08 -2.49
C ILE A 5 4.54 -2.44 -3.18
N ALA A 6 5.67 -3.15 -3.15
CA ALA A 6 5.80 -4.51 -3.62
C ALA A 6 6.50 -5.34 -2.53
N TYR A 7 6.22 -6.63 -2.52
CA TYR A 7 6.81 -7.59 -1.59
C TYR A 7 7.26 -8.82 -2.37
N VAL A 8 8.46 -9.31 -2.07
CA VAL A 8 9.05 -10.52 -2.61
C VAL A 8 9.69 -11.26 -1.44
N GLY A 9 9.26 -12.50 -1.20
CA GLY A 9 9.67 -13.30 -0.05
C GLY A 9 8.68 -14.42 0.24
N GLU A 10 8.75 -14.95 1.45
CA GLU A 10 7.81 -15.97 1.95
C GLU A 10 6.35 -15.49 1.87
N PRO A 11 5.36 -16.38 1.71
CA PRO A 11 3.96 -15.99 1.72
C PRO A 11 3.58 -15.22 2.99
N VAL A 12 2.97 -14.05 2.82
CA VAL A 12 2.46 -13.21 3.91
C VAL A 12 1.06 -12.72 3.60
N ALA A 13 0.25 -12.47 4.63
CA ALA A 13 -1.08 -11.92 4.41
C ALA A 13 -0.96 -10.47 3.91
N LEU A 14 -1.79 -10.06 2.95
CA LEU A 14 -1.81 -8.67 2.44
C LEU A 14 -1.92 -7.64 3.57
N GLY A 15 -2.66 -7.97 4.65
CA GLY A 15 -2.78 -7.12 5.82
C GLY A 15 -1.46 -6.84 6.56
N ASP A 16 -0.48 -7.75 6.51
CA ASP A 16 0.87 -7.55 7.06
C ASP A 16 1.61 -6.39 6.39
N ILE A 17 1.32 -6.14 5.12
CA ILE A 17 2.03 -5.16 4.30
C ILE A 17 1.19 -3.88 4.13
N LEU A 18 -0.09 -4.04 3.81
CA LEU A 18 -0.96 -2.94 3.36
C LEU A 18 -1.65 -2.20 4.50
N LEU A 19 -1.88 -2.85 5.64
CA LEU A 19 -2.71 -2.32 6.73
C LEU A 19 -1.98 -2.15 8.07
N ARG A 20 -1.32 -3.20 8.55
CA ARG A 20 -0.78 -3.25 9.92
C ARG A 20 0.42 -2.35 10.20
N PRO A 21 1.38 -2.14 9.27
CA PRO A 21 2.51 -1.27 9.55
C PRO A 21 2.06 0.15 9.94
N PRO A 22 2.72 0.84 10.88
CA PRO A 22 2.31 2.18 11.33
C PRO A 22 2.24 3.23 10.22
N HIS A 23 2.95 2.99 9.12
CA HIS A 23 2.98 3.82 7.91
C HIS A 23 2.61 3.02 6.67
N ALA A 24 1.74 2.03 6.82
CA ALA A 24 1.28 1.17 5.73
C ALA A 24 0.61 1.96 4.60
N LEU A 25 0.42 1.29 3.46
CA LEU A 25 -0.15 1.89 2.26
C LEU A 25 -1.55 2.48 2.53
N VAL A 26 -2.36 1.81 3.38
CA VAL A 26 -3.66 2.33 3.79
C VAL A 26 -3.54 3.70 4.47
N ARG A 27 -2.62 3.87 5.43
CA ARG A 27 -2.40 5.18 6.09
C ARG A 27 -1.90 6.24 5.13
N GLN A 28 -1.09 5.85 4.15
CA GLN A 28 -0.60 6.76 3.13
C GLN A 28 -1.73 7.24 2.19
N SER A 29 -2.92 6.63 2.20
CA SER A 29 -4.05 7.13 1.42
C SER A 29 -4.58 8.47 1.94
N TRP A 30 -4.54 8.71 3.27
CA TRP A 30 -4.98 9.99 3.86
C TRP A 30 -3.89 10.79 4.58
N ALA A 31 -2.73 10.19 4.90
CA ALA A 31 -1.64 10.85 5.61
C ALA A 31 -0.24 10.48 5.05
N PRO A 32 0.06 10.79 3.78
CA PRO A 32 1.37 10.53 3.19
C PRO A 32 2.46 11.47 3.74
N ARG A 33 3.56 10.91 4.24
CA ARG A 33 4.64 11.69 4.91
C ARG A 33 5.64 12.37 3.98
N ARG A 34 5.77 11.89 2.75
CA ARG A 34 6.84 12.29 1.79
C ARG A 34 6.29 12.59 0.40
N GLN A 35 4.98 12.80 0.28
CA GLN A 35 4.33 13.10 -0.99
C GLN A 35 4.35 14.60 -1.23
N ARG A 36 4.95 15.04 -2.33
CA ARG A 36 5.09 16.46 -2.68
C ARG A 36 3.86 17.03 -3.41
N TYR A 37 3.14 16.18 -4.14
CA TYR A 37 2.02 16.57 -4.98
C TYR A 37 0.80 15.69 -4.65
N GLY A 38 -0.37 16.32 -4.50
CA GLY A 38 -1.60 15.68 -4.01
C GLY A 38 -1.58 15.48 -2.49
N THR A 39 -2.63 15.94 -1.81
CA THR A 39 -2.76 15.86 -0.35
C THR A 39 -3.08 14.45 0.13
N VAL A 40 -3.82 13.68 -0.69
CA VAL A 40 -4.31 12.33 -0.41
C VAL A 40 -4.21 11.45 -1.66
N ASN A 41 -4.38 10.15 -1.47
CA ASN A 41 -4.50 9.14 -2.54
C ASN A 41 -5.84 8.40 -2.33
N ALA A 42 -6.96 9.10 -2.57
CA ALA A 42 -8.31 8.61 -2.24
C ALA A 42 -9.14 8.19 -3.47
N ASP A 43 -8.57 8.29 -4.67
CA ASP A 43 -9.27 8.08 -5.94
C ASP A 43 -9.35 6.60 -6.37
N GLY A 44 -8.99 5.66 -5.47
CA GLY A 44 -9.02 4.22 -5.70
C GLY A 44 -7.75 3.51 -5.24
N PHE A 45 -7.80 2.18 -5.20
CA PHE A 45 -6.65 1.32 -4.92
C PHE A 45 -6.72 0.03 -5.73
N GLY A 46 -5.58 -0.65 -5.88
CA GLY A 46 -5.47 -1.95 -6.51
C GLY A 46 -4.44 -2.81 -5.80
N VAL A 47 -4.67 -4.13 -5.79
CA VAL A 47 -3.76 -5.13 -5.23
C VAL A 47 -3.66 -6.30 -6.20
N GLY A 48 -2.44 -6.72 -6.51
CA GLY A 48 -2.15 -7.92 -7.27
C GLY A 48 -1.22 -8.83 -6.47
N TRP A 49 -1.41 -10.13 -6.59
CA TRP A 49 -0.55 -11.15 -6.00
C TRP A 49 -0.43 -12.34 -6.94
N TYR A 50 0.64 -13.11 -6.77
CA TYR A 50 0.78 -14.41 -7.40
C TYR A 50 -0.04 -15.42 -6.59
N ALA A 51 -1.04 -16.02 -7.23
CA ALA A 51 -1.81 -17.11 -6.65
C ALA A 51 -1.18 -18.46 -7.01
N ASP A 52 -1.39 -19.46 -6.17
CA ASP A 52 -1.13 -20.83 -6.55
C ASP A 52 -2.03 -21.19 -7.74
N GLY A 53 -1.45 -21.90 -8.72
CA GLY A 53 -2.13 -22.28 -9.96
C GLY A 53 -3.08 -23.46 -9.81
#